data_AF-A0A3M7SKS0-F1
#
_entry.id   AF-A0A3M7SKS0-F1
#
_cell.length_a   1.000
_cell.length_b   1.000
_cell.length_c   1.000
_cell.angle_alpha   90.00
_cell.angle_beta   90.00
_cell.angle_gamma   90.00
#
_symmetry.space_group_name_H-M   'P 1'
#
loop_
_entity.id
_entity.type
_entity.pdbx_description
1 polymer ?
#
loop_
_entity_poly.entity_id
_entity_poly.type
_entity_poly.pdbx_seq_one_letter_code
_entity_poly.pdbx_strand_id
1 'polypeptide(L)'
;MQNSGNLKSHFKYLPKYPELYEYCNPVKPYNDEQQRKSVLYIRIILKKFCSLFLQEACGLFFKSVKDLLQRKSLDDDETCFFYWLVQFFTEFTRNSEFDEQTKLDLIKETFSLELFHSIEVFIQRCFEMMRVDKENNKLWAKRMHTSLKCYKENLSQSQVESAKLASVDTNINLDDDDQLADLADKMASTDTSEP
;
A
#
# COMPACT_ATOMS: atom_id res chain seq x y z
N MET A 1 16.00 9.90 31.50
CA MET A 1 14.59 9.46 31.49
C MET A 1 13.82 10.42 30.60
N GLN A 2 13.29 9.91 29.49
CA GLN A 2 12.70 10.67 28.40
C GLN A 2 11.31 11.21 28.78
N ASN A 3 11.08 12.50 28.56
CA ASN A 3 9.78 13.15 28.63
C ASN A 3 9.05 12.94 27.30
N SER A 4 8.13 11.99 27.24
CA SER A 4 7.17 11.83 26.14
C SER A 4 6.04 12.85 26.29
N GLY A 5 6.35 14.10 25.93
CA GLY A 5 5.40 15.20 25.86
C GLY A 5 4.37 14.97 24.74
N ASN A 6 3.27 14.32 25.10
CA ASN A 6 1.90 14.54 24.62
C ASN A 6 1.73 15.26 23.26
N LEU A 7 1.75 14.50 22.15
CA LEU A 7 1.38 14.99 20.81
C LEU A 7 -0.13 15.24 20.62
N LYS A 8 -1.00 14.99 21.62
CA LYS A 8 -2.45 15.18 21.48
C LYS A 8 -2.89 16.65 21.58
N SER A 9 -2.00 17.56 21.98
CA SER A 9 -2.35 18.98 22.15
C SER A 9 -2.23 19.80 20.87
N HIS A 10 -1.54 19.31 19.84
CA HIS A 10 -1.24 20.12 18.65
C HIS A 10 -2.35 20.09 17.57
N PHE A 11 -3.38 19.25 17.75
CA PHE A 11 -4.52 19.11 16.85
C PHE A 11 -5.82 19.71 17.41
N LYS A 12 -5.74 20.55 18.45
CA LYS A 12 -6.93 21.14 19.10
C LYS A 12 -7.52 22.36 18.38
N TYR A 13 -6.88 22.84 17.30
CA TYR A 13 -7.31 24.03 16.54
C TYR A 13 -7.38 23.81 15.03
N LEU A 14 -7.87 22.65 14.61
CA LEU A 14 -8.28 22.47 13.23
C LEU A 14 -9.80 22.61 13.16
N PRO A 15 -10.34 23.73 12.64
CA PRO A 15 -11.78 23.85 12.47
C PRO A 15 -12.21 22.74 11.52
N LYS A 16 -13.00 21.78 12.05
CA LYS A 16 -13.80 20.76 11.34
C LYS A 16 -13.87 21.03 9.83
N TYR A 17 -12.88 20.59 9.07
CA TYR A 17 -12.56 21.14 7.75
C TYR A 17 -13.62 20.85 6.69
N PRO A 18 -14.44 21.84 6.29
CA PRO A 18 -15.49 21.60 5.31
C PRO A 18 -15.07 21.27 3.91
N GLU A 19 -13.83 21.60 3.64
CA GLU A 19 -13.24 21.49 2.34
C GLU A 19 -12.50 20.15 2.19
N LEU A 20 -12.21 19.45 3.30
CA LEU A 20 -11.69 18.08 3.26
C LEU A 20 -12.79 17.03 3.01
N TYR A 21 -14.05 17.35 3.28
CA TYR A 21 -15.17 16.50 2.83
C TYR A 21 -15.28 16.49 1.29
N GLU A 22 -14.69 17.48 0.62
CA GLU A 22 -14.59 17.54 -0.83
C GLU A 22 -13.45 16.66 -1.38
N TYR A 23 -12.53 16.17 -0.53
CA TYR A 23 -11.50 15.18 -0.89
C TYR A 23 -11.97 13.72 -0.75
N CYS A 24 -12.97 13.45 0.10
CA CYS A 24 -13.75 12.20 0.07
C CYS A 24 -14.85 12.22 -0.99
N ASN A 25 -14.86 13.22 -1.87
CA ASN A 25 -15.71 13.24 -3.04
C ASN A 25 -15.05 12.32 -4.08
N PRO A 26 -15.66 11.19 -4.49
CA PRO A 26 -15.32 10.66 -5.78
C PRO A 26 -15.54 11.79 -6.78
N VAL A 27 -14.53 12.01 -7.63
CA VAL A 27 -14.61 12.74 -8.89
C VAL A 27 -16.07 12.90 -9.31
N LYS A 28 -16.58 14.16 -9.32
CA LYS A 28 -17.91 14.49 -9.84
C LYS A 28 -18.17 13.68 -11.12
N PRO A 29 -19.41 13.23 -11.39
CA PRO A 29 -19.71 12.51 -12.62
C PRO A 29 -19.10 13.25 -13.80
N TYR A 30 -18.27 12.49 -14.46
CA TYR A 30 -17.35 12.79 -15.53
C TYR A 30 -17.90 13.78 -16.56
N ASN A 31 -17.40 15.02 -16.54
CA ASN A 31 -17.32 15.86 -17.72
C ASN A 31 -15.84 15.95 -18.09
N ASP A 32 -15.46 15.24 -19.15
CA ASP A 32 -14.09 15.02 -19.60
C ASP A 32 -13.34 16.30 -20.03
N GLU A 33 -14.05 17.43 -20.16
CA GLU A 33 -13.55 18.60 -20.89
C GLU A 33 -12.84 19.65 -20.04
N GLN A 34 -12.85 19.55 -18.71
CA GLN A 34 -12.19 20.57 -17.87
C GLN A 34 -11.75 20.04 -16.49
N GLN A 35 -10.91 19.00 -16.47
CA GLN A 35 -10.01 18.89 -15.34
C GLN A 35 -9.12 20.15 -15.30
N ARG A 36 -9.34 21.00 -14.30
CA ARG A 36 -8.46 22.13 -14.01
C ARG A 36 -7.11 21.56 -13.58
N LYS A 37 -6.24 21.27 -14.55
CA LYS A 37 -4.89 20.76 -14.28
C LYS A 37 -4.11 21.87 -13.60
N SER A 38 -3.42 21.55 -12.51
CA SER A 38 -2.46 22.47 -11.91
C SER A 38 -1.44 22.93 -12.97
N VAL A 39 -0.91 24.14 -12.80
CA VAL A 39 0.15 24.67 -13.69
C VAL A 39 1.31 23.67 -13.76
N LEU A 40 1.96 23.56 -14.91
CA LEU A 40 3.02 22.56 -15.16
C LEU A 40 4.08 22.54 -14.05
N TYR A 41 4.52 23.72 -13.60
CA TYR A 41 5.49 23.86 -12.51
C TYR A 41 5.04 23.17 -11.21
N ILE A 42 3.77 23.37 -10.82
CA ILE A 42 3.19 22.72 -9.62
C ILE A 42 3.20 21.20 -9.79
N ARG A 43 2.87 20.69 -10.98
CA ARG A 43 2.89 19.23 -11.25
C ARG A 43 4.29 18.65 -11.13
N ILE A 44 5.32 19.36 -11.59
CA ILE A 44 6.72 18.92 -11.47
C ILE A 44 7.14 18.89 -9.99
N ILE A 45 6.82 19.93 -9.22
CA ILE A 45 7.12 19.97 -7.79
C ILE A 45 6.42 18.84 -7.05
N LEU A 46 5.11 18.64 -7.29
CA LEU A 46 4.34 17.58 -6.64
C LEU A 46 4.88 16.21 -6.99
N LYS A 47 5.23 15.95 -8.25
CA LYS A 47 5.86 14.69 -8.66
C LYS A 47 7.18 14.48 -7.90
N LYS A 48 8.04 15.49 -7.83
CA LYS A 48 9.33 15.43 -7.11
C LYS A 48 9.12 15.19 -5.61
N PHE A 49 8.16 15.87 -5.01
CA PHE A 49 7.79 15.69 -3.61
C PHE A 49 7.33 14.25 -3.34
N CYS A 50 6.40 13.71 -4.14
CA CYS A 50 5.91 12.35 -3.97
C CYS A 50 7.02 11.31 -4.15
N SER A 51 7.95 11.51 -5.09
CA SER A 51 9.13 10.65 -5.24
C SER A 51 10.02 10.66 -4.01
N LEU A 52 10.38 11.85 -3.49
CA LEU A 52 11.20 11.97 -2.28
C LEU A 52 10.50 11.39 -1.05
N PHE A 53 9.20 11.62 -0.91
CA PHE A 53 8.40 11.08 0.18
C PHE A 53 8.41 9.55 0.19
N LEU A 54 8.25 8.93 -0.99
CA LEU A 54 8.28 7.47 -1.13
C LEU A 54 9.61 6.86 -0.76
N GLN A 55 10.71 7.53 -1.09
CA GLN A 55 12.07 7.05 -0.78
C GLN A 55 12.41 7.20 0.71
N GLU A 56 12.07 8.35 1.32
CA GLU A 56 12.65 8.73 2.61
C GLU A 56 11.70 8.54 3.81
N ALA A 57 10.39 8.68 3.61
CA ALA A 57 9.45 8.84 4.73
C ALA A 57 8.31 7.82 4.72
N CYS A 58 8.03 7.22 3.57
CA CYS A 58 6.84 6.39 3.36
C CYS A 58 6.75 5.21 4.34
N GLY A 59 7.81 4.44 4.52
CA GLY A 59 7.78 3.29 5.44
C GLY A 59 7.46 3.70 6.89
N LEU A 60 8.16 4.70 7.43
CA LEU A 60 7.91 5.22 8.79
C LEU A 60 6.52 5.83 8.93
N PHE A 61 6.05 6.54 7.90
CA PHE A 61 4.73 7.16 7.89
C PHE A 61 3.63 6.10 7.93
N PHE A 62 3.62 5.14 7.00
CA PHE A 62 2.59 4.11 6.93
C PHE A 62 2.57 3.23 8.19
N LYS A 63 3.75 2.88 8.71
CA LYS A 63 3.88 2.17 9.99
C LYS A 63 3.26 2.94 11.15
N SER A 64 3.56 4.23 11.26
CA SER A 64 3.02 5.07 12.35
C SER A 64 1.50 5.22 12.27
N VAL A 65 0.95 5.39 11.06
CA VAL A 65 -0.50 5.54 10.89
C VAL A 65 -1.24 4.22 11.11
N LYS A 66 -0.66 3.08 10.71
CA LYS A 66 -1.18 1.74 11.05
C LYS A 66 -1.28 1.53 12.56
N ASP A 67 -0.23 1.89 13.29
CA ASP A 67 -0.24 1.83 14.76
C ASP A 67 -1.39 2.64 15.36
N LEU A 68 -1.68 3.83 14.82
CA LEU A 68 -2.80 4.66 15.25
C LEU A 68 -4.15 4.03 14.91
N LEU A 69 -4.25 3.40 13.73
CA LEU A 69 -5.45 2.70 13.27
C LEU A 69 -5.76 1.49 14.16
N GLN A 70 -4.76 0.67 14.50
CA GLN A 70 -4.90 -0.48 15.39
C GLN A 70 -5.34 -0.07 16.80
N ARG A 71 -4.83 1.06 17.30
CA ARG A 71 -5.22 1.63 18.60
C ARG A 71 -6.59 2.31 18.55
N LYS A 72 -7.30 2.30 17.41
CA LYS A 72 -8.55 3.05 17.16
C LYS A 72 -8.44 4.52 17.57
N SER A 73 -7.26 5.10 17.37
CA SER A 73 -6.99 6.49 17.75
C SER A 73 -7.37 7.48 16.66
N LEU A 74 -7.69 7.01 15.45
CA LEU A 74 -8.10 7.82 14.32
C LEU A 74 -9.63 7.93 14.27
N ASP A 75 -10.12 9.10 13.88
CA ASP A 75 -11.52 9.25 13.52
C ASP A 75 -11.83 8.61 12.15
N ASP A 76 -13.10 8.62 11.76
CA ASP A 76 -13.56 7.98 10.54
C ASP A 76 -13.08 8.70 9.27
N ASP A 77 -12.90 10.02 9.33
CA ASP A 77 -12.45 10.83 8.20
C ASP A 77 -10.93 10.71 8.01
N GLU A 78 -10.16 10.70 9.10
CA GLU A 78 -8.73 10.39 9.13
C GLU A 78 -8.46 8.99 8.60
N THR A 79 -9.31 8.02 8.98
CA THR A 79 -9.23 6.65 8.47
C THR A 79 -9.50 6.59 6.96
N CYS A 80 -10.54 7.30 6.48
CA CYS A 80 -10.81 7.40 5.05
C CYS A 80 -9.69 8.08 4.27
N PHE A 81 -9.11 9.15 4.82
CA PHE A 81 -7.99 9.86 4.21
C PHE A 81 -6.76 8.95 4.11
N PHE A 82 -6.50 8.16 5.15
CA PHE A 82 -5.43 7.17 5.11
C PHE A 82 -5.64 6.13 4.00
N TYR A 83 -6.84 5.56 3.86
CA TYR A 83 -7.11 4.60 2.78
C TYR A 83 -7.02 5.23 1.39
N TRP A 84 -7.47 6.48 1.24
CA TRP A 84 -7.28 7.23 0.00
C TRP A 84 -5.79 7.44 -0.31
N LEU A 85 -4.98 7.74 0.71
CA LEU A 85 -3.55 7.95 0.57
C LEU A 85 -2.83 6.66 0.16
N VAL A 86 -3.20 5.51 0.75
CA VAL A 86 -2.74 4.18 0.31
C VAL A 86 -3.06 3.99 -1.17
N GLN A 87 -4.33 4.17 -1.56
CA GLN A 87 -4.76 4.03 -2.96
C GLN A 87 -3.93 4.92 -3.90
N PHE A 88 -3.76 6.19 -3.54
CA PHE A 88 -3.01 7.17 -4.33
C PHE A 88 -1.55 6.75 -4.52
N PHE A 89 -0.85 6.37 -3.45
CA PHE A 89 0.56 5.99 -3.57
C PHE A 89 0.75 4.65 -4.28
N THR A 90 -0.17 3.69 -4.13
CA THR A 90 -0.16 2.46 -4.92
C THR A 90 -0.36 2.74 -6.41
N GLU A 91 -1.28 3.63 -6.79
CA GLU A 91 -1.46 4.03 -8.19
C GLU A 91 -0.26 4.85 -8.71
N PHE A 92 0.30 5.73 -7.88
CA PHE A 92 1.42 6.59 -8.25
C PHE A 92 2.71 5.79 -8.47
N THR A 93 2.98 4.79 -7.63
CA THR A 93 4.12 3.88 -7.79
C THR A 93 3.98 2.97 -9.01
N ARG A 94 2.75 2.60 -9.38
CA ARG A 94 2.48 1.85 -10.63
C ARG A 94 2.81 2.66 -11.88
N ASN A 95 2.51 3.95 -11.89
CA ASN A 95 2.70 4.84 -13.04
C ASN A 95 4.10 5.50 -13.10
N SER A 96 4.99 5.14 -12.17
CA SER A 96 6.30 5.77 -12.04
C SER A 96 7.44 4.74 -12.12
N GLU A 97 8.55 5.17 -12.69
CA GLU A 97 9.81 4.43 -12.75
C GLU A 97 10.55 4.57 -11.41
N PHE A 98 10.03 3.92 -10.37
CA PHE A 98 10.75 3.74 -9.12
C PHE A 98 11.52 2.43 -9.12
N ASP A 99 12.66 2.42 -8.42
CA ASP A 99 13.42 1.22 -8.11
C ASP A 99 12.53 0.19 -7.41
N GLU A 100 12.77 -1.09 -7.71
CA GLU A 100 11.94 -2.19 -7.21
C GLU A 100 11.92 -2.25 -5.69
N GLN A 101 13.02 -1.87 -5.03
CA GLN A 101 13.10 -1.79 -3.56
C GLN A 101 12.11 -0.80 -2.95
N THR A 102 12.00 0.43 -3.50
CA THR A 102 11.05 1.44 -2.99
C THR A 102 9.60 0.99 -3.19
N LYS A 103 9.32 0.28 -4.30
CA LYS A 103 8.00 -0.34 -4.53
C LYS A 103 7.73 -1.42 -3.49
N LEU A 104 8.70 -2.27 -3.19
CA LEU A 104 8.59 -3.32 -2.18
C LEU A 104 8.40 -2.76 -0.77
N ASP A 105 9.07 -1.67 -0.40
CA ASP A 105 8.95 -1.08 0.93
C ASP A 105 7.58 -0.43 1.15
N LEU A 106 7.03 0.21 0.12
CA LEU A 106 5.62 0.63 0.12
C LEU A 106 4.72 -0.60 0.26
N ILE A 107 4.95 -1.65 -0.55
CA ILE A 107 4.09 -2.83 -0.55
C ILE A 107 4.09 -3.53 0.81
N LYS A 108 5.26 -3.76 1.42
CA LYS A 108 5.36 -4.35 2.77
C LYS A 108 4.52 -3.59 3.79
N GLU A 109 4.54 -2.26 3.70
CA GLU A 109 3.82 -1.40 4.63
C GLU A 109 2.40 -1.04 4.19
N THR A 110 1.91 -1.39 3.01
CA THR A 110 0.50 -1.18 2.64
C THR A 110 -0.25 -2.49 2.35
N PHE A 111 0.44 -3.62 2.24
CA PHE A 111 -0.12 -4.93 1.90
C PHE A 111 0.03 -5.92 3.05
N SER A 112 -0.17 -5.45 4.28
CA SER A 112 -0.26 -6.35 5.43
C SER A 112 -1.69 -6.89 5.58
N LEU A 113 -1.82 -8.15 6.00
CA LEU A 113 -3.11 -8.76 6.34
C LEU A 113 -3.93 -7.89 7.32
N GLU A 114 -3.23 -7.22 8.24
CA GLU A 114 -3.82 -6.29 9.20
C GLU A 114 -4.52 -5.11 8.52
N LEU A 115 -3.95 -4.56 7.45
CA LEU A 115 -4.58 -3.46 6.72
C LEU A 115 -5.81 -3.94 5.96
N PHE A 116 -5.73 -5.12 5.33
CA PHE A 116 -6.88 -5.73 4.65
C PHE A 116 -8.05 -5.94 5.62
N HIS A 117 -7.79 -6.53 6.79
CA HIS A 117 -8.80 -6.73 7.80
C HIS A 117 -9.36 -5.40 8.32
N SER A 118 -8.51 -4.40 8.54
CA SER A 118 -8.95 -3.07 8.96
C SER A 118 -9.90 -2.43 7.94
N ILE A 119 -9.57 -2.51 6.65
CA ILE A 119 -10.40 -1.98 5.56
C ILE A 119 -11.75 -2.72 5.51
N GLU A 120 -11.75 -4.05 5.63
CA GLU A 120 -12.97 -4.87 5.62
C GLU A 120 -13.91 -4.52 6.78
N VAL A 121 -13.37 -4.44 8.01
CA VAL A 121 -14.13 -4.03 9.19
C VAL A 121 -14.71 -2.62 9.02
N PHE A 122 -13.95 -1.71 8.41
CA PHE A 122 -14.42 -0.35 8.15
C PHE A 122 -15.53 -0.31 7.10
N ILE A 123 -15.43 -1.11 6.02
CA ILE A 123 -16.48 -1.25 5.00
C ILE A 123 -17.77 -1.78 5.63
N GLN A 124 -17.68 -2.85 6.43
CA GLN A 124 -18.84 -3.42 7.10
C GLN A 124 -19.48 -2.42 8.06
N ARG A 125 -18.66 -1.68 8.83
CA ARG A 125 -19.15 -0.62 9.71
C ARG A 125 -19.86 0.48 8.94
N CYS A 126 -19.31 0.94 7.82
CA CYS A 126 -19.97 1.94 6.98
C CYS A 126 -21.31 1.43 6.45
N PHE A 127 -21.39 0.15 6.07
CA PHE A 127 -22.64 -0.48 5.64
C PHE A 127 -23.70 -0.47 6.73
N GLU A 128 -23.35 -0.82 7.97
CA GLU A 128 -24.27 -0.73 9.10
C GLU A 128 -24.67 0.72 9.40
N MET A 129 -23.71 1.66 9.38
CA MET A 129 -23.99 3.07 9.65
C MET A 129 -24.88 3.71 8.59
N MET A 130 -24.83 3.29 7.32
CA MET A 130 -25.80 3.71 6.31
C MET A 130 -27.26 3.34 6.66
N ARG A 131 -27.47 2.25 7.41
CA ARG A 131 -28.80 1.76 7.80
C ARG A 131 -29.31 2.46 9.07
N VAL A 132 -28.39 2.75 10.00
CA VAL A 132 -28.67 3.38 11.30
C VAL A 132 -28.77 4.91 11.17
N ASP A 133 -27.77 5.56 10.57
CA ASP A 133 -27.68 7.01 10.40
C ASP A 133 -28.15 7.41 8.99
N LYS A 134 -29.48 7.54 8.86
CA LYS A 134 -30.13 7.90 7.59
C LYS A 134 -29.85 9.35 7.18
N GLU A 135 -29.55 10.24 8.13
CA GLU A 135 -29.27 11.66 7.85
C GLU A 135 -27.94 11.80 7.09
N ASN A 136 -26.92 11.05 7.52
CA ASN A 136 -25.60 11.06 6.87
C ASN A 136 -25.38 9.87 5.93
N ASN A 137 -26.43 9.20 5.46
CA ASN A 137 -26.31 8.00 4.61
C ASN A 137 -25.37 8.22 3.40
N LYS A 138 -25.47 9.38 2.75
CA LYS A 138 -24.59 9.75 1.63
C LYS A 138 -23.12 9.86 2.03
N LEU A 139 -22.83 10.36 3.23
CA LEU A 139 -21.46 10.45 3.75
C LEU A 139 -20.90 9.05 4.00
N TRP A 140 -21.67 8.18 4.65
CA TRP A 140 -21.29 6.79 4.90
C TRP A 140 -21.08 6.00 3.59
N ALA A 141 -21.92 6.21 2.58
CA ALA A 141 -21.73 5.64 1.25
C ALA A 141 -20.42 6.10 0.59
N LYS A 142 -20.06 7.39 0.73
CA LYS A 142 -18.79 7.93 0.21
C LYS A 142 -17.57 7.35 0.93
N ARG A 143 -17.62 7.26 2.26
CA ARG A 143 -16.59 6.62 3.08
C ARG A 143 -16.38 5.17 2.64
N MET A 144 -17.47 4.41 2.50
CA MET A 144 -17.46 3.03 2.01
C MET A 144 -16.84 2.91 0.61
N HIS A 145 -17.22 3.79 -0.33
CA HIS A 145 -16.68 3.77 -1.70
C HIS A 145 -15.17 4.00 -1.75
N THR A 146 -14.66 4.92 -0.94
CA THR A 146 -13.21 5.21 -0.85
C THR A 146 -12.47 3.98 -0.32
N SER A 147 -12.99 3.35 0.74
CA SER A 147 -12.41 2.12 1.29
C SER A 147 -12.46 0.95 0.30
N LEU A 148 -13.53 0.81 -0.47
CA LEU A 148 -13.66 -0.22 -1.50
C LEU A 148 -12.65 -0.03 -2.64
N LYS A 149 -12.39 1.21 -3.08
CA LYS A 149 -11.35 1.49 -4.07
C LYS A 149 -9.97 1.10 -3.56
N CYS A 150 -9.66 1.48 -2.32
CA CYS A 150 -8.41 1.07 -1.67
C CYS A 150 -8.31 -0.46 -1.61
N TYR A 151 -9.37 -1.15 -1.18
CA TYR A 151 -9.40 -2.62 -1.15
C TYR A 151 -9.14 -3.25 -2.52
N LYS A 152 -9.78 -2.73 -3.57
CA LYS A 152 -9.59 -3.19 -4.95
C LYS A 152 -8.14 -3.01 -5.42
N GLU A 153 -7.54 -1.84 -5.23
CA GLU A 153 -6.15 -1.60 -5.66
C GLU A 153 -5.16 -2.48 -4.89
N ASN A 154 -5.41 -2.73 -3.60
CA ASN A 154 -4.61 -3.67 -2.81
C ASN A 154 -4.76 -5.13 -3.29
N LEU A 155 -5.93 -5.56 -3.75
CA LEU A 155 -6.07 -6.88 -4.36
C LEU A 155 -5.36 -6.99 -5.71
N SER A 156 -5.50 -5.98 -6.56
CA SER A 156 -4.85 -5.97 -7.88
C SER A 156 -3.33 -6.03 -7.76
N GLN A 157 -2.75 -5.33 -6.80
CA GLN A 157 -1.31 -5.31 -6.62
C GLN A 157 -0.76 -6.59 -5.95
N SER A 158 -1.52 -7.26 -5.06
CA SER A 158 -1.15 -8.58 -4.53
C SER A 158 -1.11 -9.67 -5.60
N GLN A 159 -2.05 -9.66 -6.55
CA GLN A 159 -2.05 -10.59 -7.68
C GLN A 159 -0.82 -10.38 -8.59
N VAL A 160 -0.43 -9.13 -8.83
CA VAL A 160 0.79 -8.80 -9.60
C VAL A 160 2.05 -9.32 -8.92
N GLU A 161 2.12 -9.24 -7.59
CA GLU A 161 3.27 -9.76 -6.83
C GLU A 161 3.36 -11.30 -6.92
N SER A 162 2.23 -12.01 -6.81
CA SER A 162 2.21 -13.48 -7.00
C SER A 162 2.62 -13.90 -8.42
N ALA A 163 2.30 -13.11 -9.45
CA ALA A 163 2.69 -13.40 -10.83
C ALA A 163 4.19 -13.17 -11.07
N LYS A 164 4.83 -12.24 -10.35
CA LYS A 164 6.28 -12.03 -10.41
C LYS A 164 7.07 -13.17 -9.76
N LEU A 165 6.60 -13.71 -8.63
CA LEU A 165 7.24 -14.84 -7.96
C LEU A 165 7.25 -16.11 -8.85
N ALA A 166 6.18 -16.36 -9.61
CA ALA A 166 6.11 -17.47 -10.56
C ALA A 166 7.13 -17.37 -11.74
N SER A 167 7.71 -16.20 -11.98
CA SER A 167 8.76 -16.00 -13.01
C SER A 167 10.20 -16.15 -12.48
N VAL A 168 10.39 -16.18 -11.16
CA VAL A 168 11.72 -16.34 -10.54
C VAL A 168 12.10 -17.82 -10.38
N ASP A 169 11.11 -18.70 -10.20
CA ASP A 169 11.33 -20.15 -10.06
C ASP A 169 11.83 -20.85 -11.34
N THR A 170 11.92 -20.15 -12.48
CA THR A 170 12.50 -20.71 -13.72
C THR A 170 14.00 -20.43 -13.89
N ASN A 171 14.63 -19.65 -13.01
CA ASN A 171 16.06 -19.30 -13.12
C ASN A 171 16.95 -19.85 -12.00
N ILE A 172 16.45 -20.77 -11.17
CA ILE A 172 17.26 -21.47 -10.17
C ILE A 172 17.35 -22.95 -10.58
N ASN A 173 18.44 -23.25 -11.30
CA ASN A 173 19.11 -24.54 -11.46
C ASN A 173 18.28 -25.79 -11.80
N LEU A 174 18.41 -26.22 -13.05
CA LEU A 174 18.22 -27.61 -13.50
C LEU A 174 19.48 -28.18 -14.20
N ASP A 175 20.67 -27.62 -13.96
CA ASP A 175 21.91 -28.06 -14.65
C ASP A 175 23.02 -28.61 -13.71
N ASP A 176 22.77 -28.75 -12.39
CA ASP A 176 23.82 -29.22 -11.46
C ASP A 176 23.77 -30.73 -11.12
N ASP A 177 22.81 -31.51 -11.64
CA ASP A 177 22.71 -32.96 -11.33
C ASP A 177 23.61 -33.86 -12.20
N ASP A 178 24.19 -33.34 -13.30
CA ASP A 178 25.06 -34.13 -14.19
C ASP A 178 26.51 -34.31 -13.68
N GLN A 179 26.91 -33.60 -12.62
CA GLN A 179 28.27 -33.73 -12.05
C GLN A 179 28.41 -34.82 -10.99
N LEU A 180 27.30 -35.42 -10.53
CA LEU A 180 27.35 -36.49 -9.52
C LEU A 180 27.56 -37.88 -10.13
N ALA A 181 27.21 -38.07 -11.40
CA ALA A 181 27.43 -39.34 -12.11
C ALA A 181 28.90 -39.57 -12.49
N ASP A 182 29.63 -38.49 -12.82
CA ASP A 182 31.01 -38.57 -13.30
C ASP A 182 32.04 -38.76 -12.17
N LEU A 183 31.65 -38.49 -10.91
CA LEU A 183 32.47 -38.74 -9.73
C LEU A 183 32.35 -40.17 -9.19
N ALA A 184 31.25 -40.87 -9.48
CA ALA A 184 31.04 -42.25 -9.06
C ALA A 184 31.85 -43.23 -9.92
N ASP A 185 32.01 -42.95 -11.22
CA ASP A 185 32.75 -43.82 -12.14
C ASP A 185 34.28 -43.72 -11.94
N LYS A 186 34.77 -42.57 -11.47
CA LYS A 186 36.18 -42.36 -11.10
C LYS A 186 36.61 -43.04 -9.80
N MET A 187 35.68 -43.41 -8.92
CA MET A 187 36.02 -44.14 -7.68
C MET A 187 35.94 -45.67 -7.83
N ALA A 188 35.42 -46.17 -8.95
CA ALA A 188 35.33 -47.61 -9.21
C ALA A 188 36.58 -48.23 -9.87
N SER A 189 37.59 -47.42 -10.25
CA SER A 189 38.77 -47.88 -11.02
C SER A 189 40.09 -47.93 -10.25
N THR A 190 40.11 -47.72 -8.93
CA THR A 190 41.33 -47.87 -8.11
C THR A 190 41.16 -48.92 -7.03
N ASP A 191 41.01 -50.19 -7.43
CA ASP A 191 41.43 -51.33 -6.61
C ASP A 191 41.58 -52.57 -7.49
N THR A 192 42.68 -52.63 -8.26
CA THR A 192 43.25 -53.90 -8.73
C THR A 192 44.69 -53.69 -9.17
N SER A 193 45.65 -53.80 -8.25
CA SER A 193 46.95 -54.43 -8.52
C SER A 193 47.72 -54.67 -7.21
N GLU A 194 47.83 -55.94 -6.83
CA GLU A 194 48.84 -56.52 -5.94
C GLU A 194 50.27 -56.10 -6.34
N PRO A 195 51.20 -56.12 -5.38
CA PRO A 195 52.06 -57.30 -5.20
C PRO A 195 52.21 -57.79 -3.76
#